data_AF-A0A8T5AXC1-F1
#
_entry.id   AF-A0A8T5AXC1-F1
#
_cell.length_a   1.000
_cell.length_b   1.000
_cell.length_c   1.000
_cell.angle_alpha   90.00
_cell.angle_beta   90.00
_cell.angle_gamma   90.00
#
_symmetry.space_group_name_H-M   'P 1'
#
loop_
_entity.id
_entity.type
_entity.pdbx_description
1 polymer ?
#
loop_
_entity_poly.entity_id
_entity_poly.type
_entity_poly.pdbx_seq_one_letter_code
_entity_poly.pdbx_strand_id
1 'polypeptide(L)'
;MSFEIQDLADILRVLILIELDKKAVSKSSLKRKIDNICSGRFNIEARDFDETLKNMVEEGLLSISGNYIKLTGRGTEISKEWRRFLLKNEPILEVIAGIADGVVTSLVIIASSIIAGLTAKMMLIASILSLIVVSITNFSSFLLGGITEDLADLTTLQNLIIYSLSDIPDKKEKEKAICLAKELLNLLRKKRSKMGFLSALTCGGATFLSTIIPIAAYLILPQPFDILFSFLIIGIMASLFLVHYRSRKMRIHWKITLLQTIAIIIGAVSASLLLGTNI
;
A
#
# COMPACT_ATOMS: atom_id res chain seq x y z
N MET A 1 21.68 -2.70 13.29
CA MET A 1 21.46 -1.64 14.29
C MET A 1 20.18 -1.97 15.03
N SER A 2 20.25 -2.32 16.31
CA SER A 2 19.06 -2.41 17.18
C SER A 2 18.87 -1.03 17.81
N PHE A 3 18.09 -0.16 17.15
CA PHE A 3 17.48 0.95 17.86
C PHE A 3 16.29 0.36 18.61
N GLU A 4 16.55 -0.11 19.83
CA GLU A 4 15.49 -0.39 20.78
C GLU A 4 14.90 0.95 21.23
N ILE A 5 13.58 1.09 21.17
CA ILE A 5 12.91 2.27 21.72
C ILE A 5 12.93 2.10 23.24
N GLN A 6 13.97 2.61 23.87
CA GLN A 6 14.14 2.51 25.32
C GLN A 6 13.68 3.81 26.00
N ASP A 7 14.00 4.96 25.38
CA ASP A 7 13.78 6.27 26.02
C ASP A 7 13.06 7.29 25.12
N LEU A 8 12.69 8.43 25.73
CA LEU A 8 12.03 9.56 25.06
C LEU A 8 12.81 10.06 23.83
N ALA A 9 14.14 10.09 23.93
CA ALA A 9 15.03 10.54 22.86
C ALA A 9 14.87 9.67 21.60
N ASP A 10 14.67 8.35 21.74
CA ASP A 10 14.56 7.44 20.60
C ASP A 10 13.27 7.66 19.80
N ILE A 11 12.16 7.88 20.51
CA ILE A 11 10.88 8.18 19.87
C ILE A 11 10.97 9.52 19.14
N LEU A 12 11.64 10.51 19.75
CA LEU A 12 11.87 11.81 19.13
C LEU A 12 12.76 11.72 17.88
N ARG A 13 13.81 10.89 17.90
CA ARG A 13 14.65 10.60 16.73
C ARG A 13 13.83 10.04 15.57
N VAL A 14 13.00 9.03 15.82
CA VAL A 14 12.14 8.42 14.80
C VAL A 14 11.19 9.46 14.20
N LEU A 15 10.59 10.29 15.05
CA LEU A 15 9.66 11.33 14.62
C LEU A 15 10.37 12.41 13.77
N ILE A 16 11.58 12.82 14.16
CA ILE A 16 12.44 13.72 13.38
C ILE A 16 12.78 13.12 12.01
N LEU A 17 13.17 11.83 11.94
CA LEU A 17 13.49 11.15 10.69
C LEU A 17 12.28 11.00 9.75
N ILE A 18 11.07 10.86 10.30
CA ILE A 18 9.81 10.75 9.55
C ILE A 18 9.30 12.12 9.08
N GLU A 19 9.62 13.20 9.77
CA GLU A 19 9.19 14.56 9.41
C GLU A 19 10.20 15.30 8.53
N LEU A 20 11.50 15.04 8.69
CA LEU A 20 12.53 15.56 7.79
C LEU A 20 12.46 14.87 6.43
N ASP A 21 12.27 15.66 5.39
CA ASP A 21 12.39 15.24 4.00
C ASP A 21 13.79 15.61 3.47
N LYS A 22 14.09 15.36 2.19
CA LYS A 22 15.37 15.72 1.55
C LYS A 22 15.68 17.22 1.57
N LYS A 23 14.68 18.07 1.82
CA LYS A 23 14.82 19.53 1.86
C LYS A 23 15.28 19.99 3.24
N ALA A 24 16.12 21.02 3.28
CA ALA A 24 16.54 21.64 4.52
C ALA A 24 15.35 22.34 5.19
N VAL A 25 15.18 22.15 6.50
CA VAL A 25 14.11 22.75 7.30
C VAL A 25 14.74 23.54 8.43
N SER A 26 14.16 24.69 8.79
CA SER A 26 14.67 25.45 9.93
C SER A 26 14.40 24.72 11.25
N LYS A 27 15.32 24.84 12.21
CA LYS A 27 15.21 24.20 13.54
C LYS A 27 13.90 24.59 14.25
N SER A 28 13.53 25.87 14.19
CA SER A 28 12.28 26.38 14.76
C SER A 28 11.03 25.83 14.07
N SER A 29 11.05 25.66 12.74
CA SER A 29 9.94 25.08 12.00
C SER A 29 9.77 23.59 12.31
N LEU A 30 10.88 22.85 12.44
CA LEU A 30 10.85 21.44 12.82
C LEU A 30 10.31 21.28 14.24
N LYS A 31 10.82 22.04 15.22
CA LYS A 31 10.30 22.01 16.60
C LYS A 31 8.81 22.31 16.63
N ARG A 32 8.36 23.37 15.94
CA ARG A 32 6.93 23.73 15.86
C ARG A 32 6.08 22.62 15.23
N LYS A 33 6.58 21.93 14.20
CA LYS A 33 5.86 20.78 13.61
C LYS A 33 5.69 19.66 14.62
N ILE A 34 6.74 19.33 15.35
CA ILE A 34 6.71 18.28 16.38
C ILE A 34 5.79 18.68 17.54
N ASP A 35 5.88 19.91 18.04
CA ASP A 35 5.00 20.41 19.09
C ASP A 35 3.52 20.41 18.64
N ASN A 36 3.26 20.74 17.37
CA ASN A 36 1.91 20.65 16.78
C ASN A 36 1.42 19.21 16.68
N ILE A 37 2.30 18.26 16.42
CA ILE A 37 1.97 16.82 16.41
C ILE A 37 1.54 16.38 17.81
N CYS A 38 2.24 16.87 18.85
CA CYS A 38 1.87 16.65 20.24
C CYS A 38 0.54 17.32 20.66
N SER A 39 -0.14 18.01 19.73
CA SER A 39 -1.49 18.58 19.87
C SER A 39 -1.69 19.42 21.13
N GLY A 40 -0.63 20.06 21.62
CA GLY A 40 -0.64 20.87 22.85
C GLY A 40 -0.83 20.09 24.16
N ARG A 41 -0.86 18.74 24.14
CA ARG A 41 -0.95 17.93 25.37
C ARG A 41 0.35 17.96 26.17
N PHE A 42 1.46 18.08 25.45
CA PHE A 42 2.80 18.18 26.01
C PHE A 42 3.68 18.98 25.05
N ASN A 43 4.59 19.78 25.59
CA ASN A 43 5.55 20.57 24.82
C ASN A 43 6.93 19.98 25.05
N ILE A 44 7.64 19.63 23.98
CA ILE A 44 8.98 19.05 24.13
C ILE A 44 9.90 20.14 24.64
N GLU A 45 10.60 19.85 25.74
CA GLU A 45 11.55 20.77 26.31
C GLU A 45 12.62 21.09 25.26
N ALA A 46 12.97 22.39 25.13
CA ALA A 46 13.95 22.81 24.14
C ALA A 46 15.29 22.10 24.34
N ARG A 47 15.61 21.72 25.57
CA ARG A 47 16.79 20.94 25.94
C ARG A 47 16.75 19.53 25.33
N ASP A 48 15.69 18.76 25.57
CA ASP A 48 15.56 17.38 25.07
C ASP A 48 15.62 17.33 23.53
N PHE A 49 14.97 18.30 22.88
CA PHE A 49 15.01 18.44 21.42
C PHE A 49 16.42 18.77 20.90
N ASP A 50 17.11 19.71 21.55
CA ASP A 50 18.45 20.15 21.15
C ASP A 50 19.50 19.06 21.39
N GLU A 51 19.40 18.35 22.51
CA GLU A 51 20.24 17.21 22.85
C GLU A 51 20.03 16.05 21.87
N THR A 52 18.78 15.75 21.51
CA THR A 52 18.47 14.75 20.49
C THR A 52 19.05 15.12 19.13
N LEU A 53 18.91 16.38 18.71
CA LEU A 53 19.51 16.85 17.46
C LEU A 53 21.03 16.76 17.47
N LYS A 54 21.67 17.14 18.59
CA LYS A 54 23.13 17.05 18.74
C LYS A 54 23.60 15.60 18.60
N ASN A 55 22.96 14.66 19.28
CA ASN A 55 23.29 13.24 19.19
C ASN A 55 23.13 12.70 17.75
N MET A 56 22.06 13.09 17.06
CA MET A 56 21.86 12.72 15.64
C MET A 56 22.90 13.34 14.69
N VAL A 57 23.47 14.49 15.02
CA VAL A 57 24.58 15.09 14.26
C VAL A 57 25.88 14.34 14.51
N GLU A 58 26.17 14.01 15.77
CA GLU A 58 27.35 13.22 16.17
C GLU A 58 27.35 11.82 15.52
N GLU A 59 26.18 11.20 15.38
CA GLU A 59 26.00 9.92 14.66
C GLU A 59 26.08 10.06 13.11
N GLY A 60 26.18 11.30 12.62
CA GLY A 60 26.26 11.63 11.20
C GLY A 60 24.93 11.46 10.45
N LEU A 61 23.78 11.47 11.13
CA LEU A 61 22.44 11.39 10.52
C LEU A 61 21.95 12.75 10.02
N LEU A 62 22.36 13.82 10.70
CA LEU A 62 21.99 15.20 10.39
C LEU A 62 23.21 16.07 10.13
N SER A 63 23.04 17.03 9.23
CA SER A 63 23.96 18.16 9.06
C SER A 63 23.24 19.44 9.45
N ILE A 64 23.85 20.22 10.34
CA ILE A 64 23.36 21.54 10.73
C ILE A 64 24.18 22.60 9.98
N SER A 65 23.50 23.45 9.22
CA SER A 65 24.10 24.61 8.56
C SER A 65 23.38 25.86 9.04
N GLY A 66 23.96 26.55 10.03
CA GLY A 66 23.31 27.67 10.71
C GLY A 66 22.03 27.23 11.42
N ASN A 67 20.89 27.83 11.04
CA ASN A 67 19.58 27.48 11.60
C ASN A 67 18.84 26.38 10.82
N TYR A 68 19.48 25.78 9.81
CA TYR A 68 18.87 24.77 8.96
C TYR A 68 19.40 23.38 9.27
N ILE A 69 18.47 22.43 9.31
CA ILE A 69 18.73 21.01 9.55
C ILE A 69 18.43 20.27 8.26
N LYS A 70 19.35 19.41 7.84
CA LYS A 70 19.19 18.53 6.67
C LYS A 70 19.67 17.13 7.00
N LEU A 71 19.02 16.12 6.42
CA LEU A 71 19.50 14.74 6.47
C LEU A 71 20.80 14.61 5.65
N THR A 72 21.79 13.93 6.21
CA THR A 72 22.99 13.49 5.48
C THR A 72 22.64 12.33 4.53
N GLY A 73 23.59 11.86 3.71
CA GLY A 73 23.39 10.65 2.90
C GLY A 73 22.94 9.45 3.74
N ARG A 74 23.66 9.18 4.85
CA ARG A 74 23.33 8.13 5.82
C ARG A 74 21.96 8.35 6.48
N GLY A 75 21.66 9.58 6.90
CA GLY A 75 20.36 9.92 7.48
C GLY A 75 19.20 9.74 6.49
N THR A 76 19.41 10.03 5.21
CA THR A 76 18.38 9.79 4.18
C THR A 76 18.14 8.32 3.91
N GLU A 77 19.16 7.47 3.98
CA GLU A 77 19.01 6.02 3.82
C GLU A 77 18.21 5.43 4.99
N ILE A 78 18.60 5.77 6.22
CA ILE A 78 17.90 5.34 7.44
C ILE A 78 16.46 5.88 7.46
N SER A 79 16.24 7.16 7.13
CA SER A 79 14.89 7.73 7.04
C SER A 79 14.04 6.98 6.00
N LYS A 80 14.60 6.58 4.85
CA LYS A 80 13.88 5.79 3.85
C LYS A 80 13.55 4.39 4.36
N GLU A 81 14.46 3.71 5.05
CA GLU A 81 14.21 2.40 5.65
C GLU A 81 13.07 2.48 6.66
N TRP A 82 13.12 3.43 7.59
CA TRP A 82 12.07 3.66 8.57
C TRP A 82 10.73 4.00 7.94
N ARG A 83 10.71 4.89 6.93
CA ARG A 83 9.50 5.19 6.17
C ARG A 83 8.98 3.94 5.46
N ARG A 84 9.85 3.12 4.86
CA ARG A 84 9.44 1.90 4.17
C ARG A 84 8.87 0.87 5.15
N PHE A 85 9.52 0.69 6.30
CA PHE A 85 9.09 -0.22 7.35
C PHE A 85 7.76 0.22 7.98
N LEU A 86 7.65 1.50 8.36
CA LEU A 86 6.50 2.00 9.10
C LEU A 86 5.31 2.37 8.20
N LEU A 87 5.57 2.80 6.96
CA LEU A 87 4.54 3.32 6.06
C LEU A 87 4.17 2.38 4.90
N LYS A 88 4.93 1.29 4.61
CA LYS A 88 4.66 0.34 3.48
C LYS A 88 4.44 1.05 2.13
N ASN A 89 5.54 1.41 1.47
CA ASN A 89 5.55 2.48 0.47
C ASN A 89 5.30 2.12 -1.01
N GLU A 90 4.83 0.91 -1.37
CA GLU A 90 4.78 0.51 -2.79
C GLU A 90 3.53 -0.30 -3.16
N PRO A 91 2.54 0.29 -3.87
CA PRO A 91 1.26 -0.37 -4.21
C PRO A 91 1.38 -1.34 -5.40
N ILE A 92 2.57 -1.87 -5.66
CA ILE A 92 2.83 -2.62 -6.90
C ILE A 92 2.15 -3.99 -6.86
N LEU A 93 2.06 -4.62 -5.68
CA LEU A 93 1.37 -5.91 -5.54
C LEU A 93 -0.13 -5.76 -5.78
N GLU A 94 -0.67 -4.60 -5.41
CA GLU A 94 -2.08 -4.25 -5.50
C GLU A 94 -2.48 -3.93 -6.94
N VAL A 95 -1.59 -3.30 -7.71
CA VAL A 95 -1.77 -3.17 -9.16
C VAL A 95 -1.83 -4.55 -9.84
N ILE A 96 -0.94 -5.48 -9.48
CA ILE A 96 -0.93 -6.82 -10.08
C ILE A 96 -2.17 -7.61 -9.69
N ALA A 97 -2.59 -7.53 -8.43
CA ALA A 97 -3.82 -8.15 -7.97
C ALA A 97 -5.02 -7.62 -8.75
N GLY A 98 -5.11 -6.29 -8.91
CA GLY A 98 -6.17 -5.68 -9.70
C GLY A 98 -6.15 -6.12 -11.17
N ILE A 99 -4.96 -6.19 -11.80
CA ILE A 99 -4.83 -6.73 -13.17
C ILE A 99 -5.28 -8.18 -13.24
N ALA A 100 -4.95 -9.01 -12.24
CA ALA A 100 -5.35 -10.41 -12.19
C ALA A 100 -6.87 -10.57 -12.26
N ASP A 101 -7.55 -9.88 -11.36
CA ASP A 101 -8.99 -10.00 -11.21
C ASP A 101 -9.72 -9.43 -12.44
N GLY A 102 -9.22 -8.34 -13.02
CA GLY A 102 -9.82 -7.79 -14.23
C GLY A 102 -9.57 -8.61 -15.49
N VAL A 103 -8.42 -9.29 -15.60
CA VAL A 103 -8.14 -10.26 -16.68
C VAL A 103 -9.08 -11.47 -16.58
N VAL A 104 -9.28 -12.02 -15.38
CA VAL A 104 -10.22 -13.14 -15.18
C VAL A 104 -11.66 -12.69 -15.47
N THR A 105 -12.05 -11.51 -14.99
CA THR A 105 -13.40 -10.97 -15.18
C THR A 105 -13.71 -10.71 -16.66
N SER A 106 -12.81 -10.06 -17.39
CA SER A 106 -12.98 -9.81 -18.83
C SER A 106 -13.06 -11.11 -19.63
N LEU A 107 -12.21 -12.09 -19.31
CA LEU A 107 -12.25 -13.41 -19.93
C LEU A 107 -13.61 -14.10 -19.71
N VAL A 108 -14.11 -14.11 -18.48
CA VAL A 108 -15.40 -14.71 -18.15
C VAL A 108 -16.54 -14.02 -18.89
N ILE A 109 -16.56 -12.68 -18.95
CA ILE A 109 -17.60 -11.92 -19.64
C ILE A 109 -17.58 -12.20 -21.15
N ILE A 110 -16.41 -12.16 -21.79
CA ILE A 110 -16.28 -12.38 -23.22
C ILE A 110 -16.64 -13.82 -23.58
N ALA A 111 -16.09 -14.80 -22.86
CA ALA A 111 -16.40 -16.22 -23.08
C ALA A 111 -17.90 -16.48 -22.92
N SER A 112 -18.51 -16.02 -21.82
CA SER A 112 -19.94 -16.19 -21.56
C SER A 112 -20.80 -15.54 -22.66
N SER A 113 -20.40 -14.36 -23.16
CA SER A 113 -21.10 -13.69 -24.25
C SER A 113 -21.06 -14.46 -25.56
N ILE A 114 -19.92 -15.08 -25.89
CA ILE A 114 -19.77 -15.90 -27.10
C ILE A 114 -20.66 -17.15 -26.98
N ILE A 115 -20.60 -17.83 -25.84
CA ILE A 115 -21.34 -19.08 -25.62
C ILE A 115 -22.85 -18.85 -25.60
N ALA A 116 -23.31 -17.82 -24.89
CA ALA A 116 -24.73 -17.50 -24.76
C ALA A 116 -25.30 -16.72 -25.95
N GLY A 117 -24.47 -16.37 -26.95
CA GLY A 117 -24.91 -15.60 -28.12
C GLY A 117 -25.51 -14.24 -27.76
N LEU A 118 -24.97 -13.56 -26.73
CA LEU A 118 -25.53 -12.30 -26.24
C LEU A 118 -25.46 -11.20 -27.31
N THR A 119 -26.53 -10.41 -27.39
CA THR A 119 -26.53 -9.19 -28.22
C THR A 119 -25.55 -8.15 -27.65
N ALA A 120 -24.98 -7.29 -28.50
CA ALA A 120 -24.02 -6.26 -28.08
C ALA A 120 -24.56 -5.35 -26.95
N LYS A 121 -25.86 -5.02 -26.97
CA LYS A 121 -26.50 -4.23 -25.90
C LYS A 121 -26.54 -4.96 -24.56
N MET A 122 -26.91 -6.24 -24.56
CA MET A 122 -26.94 -7.05 -23.34
C MET A 122 -25.54 -7.25 -22.78
N MET A 123 -24.55 -7.51 -23.65
CA MET A 123 -23.16 -7.63 -23.24
C MET A 123 -22.62 -6.32 -22.65
N LEU A 124 -22.94 -5.17 -23.24
CA LEU A 124 -22.53 -3.87 -22.72
C LEU A 124 -23.11 -3.63 -21.30
N ILE A 125 -24.38 -3.97 -21.08
CA ILE A 125 -24.99 -3.83 -19.74
C ILE A 125 -24.34 -4.79 -18.75
N ALA A 126 -24.20 -6.07 -19.11
CA ALA A 126 -23.59 -7.08 -18.25
C ALA A 126 -22.14 -6.73 -17.89
N SER A 127 -21.36 -6.28 -18.89
CA SER A 127 -19.96 -5.88 -18.68
C SER A 127 -19.82 -4.67 -17.79
N ILE A 128 -20.64 -3.61 -17.96
CA ILE A 128 -20.60 -2.44 -17.08
C ILE A 128 -20.97 -2.83 -15.66
N LEU A 129 -22.01 -3.65 -15.47
CA LEU A 129 -22.44 -4.07 -14.14
C LEU A 129 -21.36 -4.90 -13.44
N SER A 130 -20.81 -5.91 -14.11
CA SER A 130 -19.72 -6.73 -13.58
C SER A 130 -18.47 -5.90 -13.30
N LEU A 131 -18.10 -4.98 -14.19
CA LEU A 131 -16.96 -4.09 -14.03
C LEU A 131 -17.07 -3.24 -12.76
N ILE A 132 -18.24 -2.63 -12.52
CA ILE A 132 -18.50 -1.82 -11.34
C ILE A 132 -18.42 -2.70 -10.08
N VAL A 133 -19.11 -3.84 -10.07
CA VAL A 133 -19.15 -4.74 -8.91
C VAL A 133 -17.76 -5.25 -8.54
N VAL A 134 -16.98 -5.75 -9.51
CA VAL A 134 -15.64 -6.29 -9.25
C VAL A 134 -14.68 -5.17 -8.85
N SER A 135 -14.73 -4.01 -9.50
CA SER A 135 -13.84 -2.89 -9.15
C SER A 135 -14.13 -2.35 -7.74
N ILE A 136 -15.41 -2.22 -7.34
CA ILE A 136 -15.80 -1.82 -5.99
C ILE A 136 -15.39 -2.88 -4.97
N THR A 137 -15.60 -4.15 -5.27
CA THR A 137 -15.23 -5.26 -4.39
C THR A 137 -13.73 -5.25 -4.12
N ASN A 138 -12.90 -5.13 -5.16
CA ASN A 138 -11.45 -5.06 -5.03
C ASN A 138 -10.99 -3.81 -4.28
N PHE A 139 -11.56 -2.66 -4.59
CA PHE A 139 -11.29 -1.42 -3.85
C PHE A 139 -11.60 -1.61 -2.35
N SER A 140 -12.78 -2.14 -2.04
CA SER A 140 -13.24 -2.36 -0.66
C SER A 140 -12.35 -3.36 0.08
N SER A 141 -12.02 -4.49 -0.56
CA SER A 141 -11.17 -5.53 0.03
C SER A 141 -9.77 -5.03 0.36
N PHE A 142 -9.14 -4.24 -0.51
CA PHE A 142 -7.83 -3.66 -0.23
C PHE A 142 -7.90 -2.52 0.79
N LEU A 143 -8.96 -1.71 0.79
CA LEU A 143 -9.14 -0.65 1.77
C LEU A 143 -9.37 -1.23 3.17
N LEU A 144 -10.35 -2.13 3.32
CA LEU A 144 -10.69 -2.77 4.59
C LEU A 144 -9.56 -3.68 5.05
N GLY A 145 -9.01 -4.52 4.16
CA GLY A 145 -7.86 -5.38 4.44
C GLY A 145 -6.66 -4.57 4.93
N GLY A 146 -6.31 -3.49 4.22
CA GLY A 146 -5.24 -2.57 4.62
C GLY A 146 -5.51 -1.93 5.98
N ILE A 147 -6.71 -1.41 6.22
CA ILE A 147 -7.08 -0.84 7.53
C ILE A 147 -6.97 -1.87 8.65
N THR A 148 -7.40 -3.11 8.43
CA THR A 148 -7.35 -4.17 9.45
C THR A 148 -5.91 -4.61 9.75
N GLU A 149 -5.07 -4.79 8.74
CA GLU A 149 -3.65 -5.11 8.91
C GLU A 149 -2.93 -3.96 9.62
N ASP A 150 -3.22 -2.73 9.21
CA ASP A 150 -2.64 -1.53 9.80
C ASP A 150 -3.00 -1.36 11.27
N LEU A 151 -4.25 -1.65 11.64
CA LEU A 151 -4.70 -1.59 13.01
C LEU A 151 -4.01 -2.67 13.87
N ALA A 152 -3.88 -3.89 13.35
CA ALA A 152 -3.23 -4.99 14.04
C ALA A 152 -1.73 -4.71 14.28
N ASP A 153 -1.03 -4.24 13.24
CA ASP A 153 0.37 -3.84 13.32
C ASP A 153 0.59 -2.71 14.33
N LEU A 154 -0.22 -1.66 14.25
CA LEU A 154 -0.10 -0.51 15.15
C LEU A 154 -0.42 -0.88 16.59
N THR A 155 -1.38 -1.78 16.82
CA THR A 155 -1.70 -2.28 18.16
C THR A 155 -0.54 -3.11 18.72
N THR A 156 0.10 -3.93 17.88
CA THR A 156 1.28 -4.72 18.27
C THR A 156 2.46 -3.80 18.59
N LEU A 157 2.73 -2.82 17.71
CA LEU A 157 3.78 -1.82 17.92
C LEU A 157 3.51 -1.00 19.18
N GLN A 158 2.26 -0.62 19.43
CA GLN A 158 1.86 0.07 20.65
C GLN A 158 2.17 -0.75 21.90
N ASN A 159 1.83 -2.05 21.90
CA ASN A 159 2.09 -2.92 23.03
C ASN A 159 3.59 -3.09 23.28
N LEU A 160 4.39 -3.26 22.21
CA LEU A 160 5.85 -3.34 22.32
C LEU A 160 6.46 -2.06 22.87
N ILE A 161 6.08 -0.89 22.35
CA ILE A 161 6.59 0.39 22.84
C ILE A 161 6.17 0.63 24.30
N ILE A 162 4.91 0.36 24.65
CA ILE A 162 4.44 0.52 26.04
C ILE A 162 5.19 -0.42 26.99
N TYR A 163 5.48 -1.65 26.56
CA TYR A 163 6.26 -2.60 27.34
C TYR A 163 7.70 -2.12 27.53
N SER A 164 8.40 -1.70 26.47
CA SER A 164 9.77 -1.17 26.57
C SER A 164 9.85 0.09 27.45
N LEU A 165 8.89 1.01 27.31
CA LEU A 165 8.83 2.21 28.14
C LEU A 165 8.39 1.93 29.57
N SER A 166 7.94 0.71 29.89
CA SER A 166 7.51 0.37 31.23
C SER A 166 8.68 0.30 32.22
N ASP A 167 9.89 0.07 31.69
CA ASP A 167 11.15 -0.05 32.43
C ASP A 167 11.76 1.30 32.84
N ILE A 168 11.21 2.45 32.38
CA ILE A 168 11.66 3.78 32.79
C ILE A 168 11.33 4.01 34.29
N PRO A 169 12.33 4.29 35.14
CA PRO A 169 12.14 4.43 36.59
C PRO A 169 11.45 5.75 36.98
N ASP A 170 11.67 6.85 36.24
CA ASP A 170 11.01 8.13 36.48
C ASP A 170 9.58 8.13 35.90
N LYS A 171 8.59 8.27 36.79
CA LYS A 171 7.18 8.32 36.44
C LYS A 171 6.84 9.49 35.51
N LYS A 172 7.47 10.66 35.68
CA LYS A 172 7.20 11.84 34.84
C LYS A 172 7.75 11.65 33.43
N GLU A 173 8.95 11.13 33.31
CA GLU A 173 9.58 10.83 32.02
C GLU A 173 8.85 9.71 31.27
N LYS A 174 8.43 8.68 32.00
CA LYS A 174 7.60 7.59 31.48
C LYS A 174 6.27 8.09 30.89
N GLU A 175 5.55 8.96 31.61
CA GLU A 175 4.30 9.54 31.11
C GLU A 175 4.51 10.37 29.84
N LYS A 176 5.60 11.17 29.77
CA LYS A 176 5.99 11.92 28.57
C LYS A 176 6.27 11.00 27.39
N ALA A 177 7.08 9.95 27.60
CA ALA A 177 7.47 9.01 26.56
C ALA A 177 6.26 8.23 26.01
N ILE A 178 5.37 7.75 26.88
CA ILE A 178 4.12 7.08 26.46
C ILE A 178 3.23 8.02 25.66
N CYS A 179 3.13 9.30 26.06
CA CYS A 179 2.35 10.29 25.31
C CYS A 179 2.94 10.52 23.91
N LEU A 180 4.26 10.66 23.79
CA LEU A 180 4.94 10.87 22.52
C LEU A 180 4.85 9.64 21.61
N ALA A 181 4.94 8.43 22.17
CA ALA A 181 4.68 7.18 21.46
C ALA A 181 3.27 7.12 20.88
N LYS A 182 2.24 7.50 21.65
CA LYS A 182 0.85 7.53 21.18
C LYS A 182 0.66 8.50 20.01
N GLU A 183 1.29 9.67 20.05
CA GLU A 183 1.18 10.63 18.95
C GLU A 183 1.99 10.20 17.71
N LEU A 184 3.14 9.55 17.89
CA LEU A 184 3.85 8.87 16.79
C LEU A 184 2.94 7.83 16.12
N LEU A 185 2.26 6.98 16.89
CA LEU A 185 1.34 5.97 16.38
C LEU A 185 0.13 6.60 15.66
N ASN A 186 -0.43 7.70 16.18
CA ASN A 186 -1.49 8.44 15.51
C ASN A 186 -1.03 9.01 14.15
N LEU A 187 0.18 9.56 14.09
CA LEU A 187 0.75 10.03 12.84
C LEU A 187 0.95 8.91 11.84
N LEU A 188 1.48 7.78 12.30
CA LEU A 188 1.64 6.59 11.47
C LEU A 188 0.28 6.16 10.95
N ARG A 189 -0.74 6.01 11.81
CA ARG A 189 -2.12 5.68 11.42
C ARG A 189 -2.66 6.61 10.34
N LYS A 190 -2.49 7.93 10.50
CA LYS A 190 -2.98 8.93 9.53
C LYS A 190 -2.25 8.85 8.20
N LYS A 191 -0.93 8.66 8.20
CA LYS A 191 -0.14 8.51 6.97
C LYS A 191 -0.44 7.19 6.26
N ARG A 192 -0.54 6.10 7.02
CA ARG A 192 -0.83 4.74 6.54
C ARG A 192 -2.23 4.63 5.95
N SER A 193 -3.25 5.22 6.59
CA SER A 193 -4.61 5.29 6.05
C SER A 193 -4.68 5.97 4.67
N LYS A 194 -3.92 7.06 4.46
CA LYS A 194 -3.83 7.69 3.14
C LYS A 194 -3.19 6.77 2.09
N MET A 195 -2.21 5.98 2.51
CA MET A 195 -1.52 5.04 1.62
C MET A 195 -2.37 3.80 1.33
N GLY A 196 -3.11 3.28 2.32
CA GLY A 196 -4.10 2.23 2.14
C GLY A 196 -5.21 2.65 1.18
N PHE A 197 -5.67 3.90 1.27
CA PHE A 197 -6.60 4.45 0.28
C PHE A 197 -6.00 4.53 -1.12
N LEU A 198 -4.75 4.98 -1.25
CA LEU A 198 -4.06 5.02 -2.54
C LEU A 198 -3.89 3.61 -3.12
N SER A 199 -3.52 2.63 -2.29
CA SER A 199 -3.38 1.23 -2.67
C SER A 199 -4.72 0.66 -3.18
N ALA A 200 -5.80 0.86 -2.42
CA ALA A 200 -7.15 0.48 -2.82
C ALA A 200 -7.56 1.12 -4.15
N LEU A 201 -7.29 2.42 -4.32
CA LEU A 201 -7.58 3.15 -5.56
C LEU A 201 -6.79 2.59 -6.74
N THR A 202 -5.50 2.28 -6.55
CA THR A 202 -4.67 1.70 -7.62
C THR A 202 -5.11 0.28 -7.98
N CYS A 203 -5.52 -0.54 -7.00
CA CYS A 203 -6.04 -1.88 -7.27
C CYS A 203 -7.39 -1.82 -8.02
N GLY A 204 -8.35 -1.03 -7.51
CA GLY A 204 -9.65 -0.85 -8.15
C GLY A 204 -9.51 -0.26 -9.57
N GLY A 205 -8.64 0.74 -9.74
CA GLY A 205 -8.34 1.32 -11.06
C GLY A 205 -7.67 0.34 -12.02
N ALA A 206 -6.70 -0.45 -11.54
CA ALA A 206 -6.06 -1.50 -12.34
C ALA A 206 -7.04 -2.59 -12.76
N THR A 207 -7.95 -2.98 -11.85
CA THR A 207 -9.06 -3.92 -12.14
C THR A 207 -9.98 -3.36 -13.22
N PHE A 208 -10.37 -2.09 -13.08
CA PHE A 208 -11.25 -1.43 -14.04
C PHE A 208 -10.62 -1.39 -15.44
N LEU A 209 -9.37 -0.93 -15.54
CA LEU A 209 -8.65 -0.81 -16.81
C LEU A 209 -8.40 -2.16 -17.47
N SER A 210 -7.95 -3.15 -16.70
CA SER A 210 -7.69 -4.49 -17.22
C SER A 210 -8.95 -5.23 -17.67
N THR A 211 -10.11 -4.85 -17.15
CA THR A 211 -11.39 -5.40 -17.58
C THR A 211 -11.96 -4.69 -18.81
N ILE A 212 -11.94 -3.34 -18.83
CA ILE A 212 -12.58 -2.57 -19.90
C ILE A 212 -11.83 -2.66 -21.23
N ILE A 213 -10.50 -2.77 -21.21
CA ILE A 213 -9.70 -2.80 -22.45
C ILE A 213 -10.05 -4.01 -23.33
N PRO A 214 -10.04 -5.27 -22.83
CA PRO A 214 -10.46 -6.41 -23.63
C PRO A 214 -11.93 -6.36 -24.06
N ILE A 215 -12.82 -5.89 -23.18
CA ILE A 215 -14.26 -5.82 -23.48
C ILE A 215 -14.55 -4.77 -24.57
N ALA A 216 -13.89 -3.61 -24.51
CA ALA A 216 -13.99 -2.59 -25.54
C ALA A 216 -13.45 -3.10 -26.88
N ALA A 217 -12.34 -3.84 -26.87
CA ALA A 217 -11.82 -4.48 -28.08
C ALA A 217 -12.86 -5.44 -28.68
N TYR A 218 -13.53 -6.25 -27.86
CA TYR A 218 -14.57 -7.17 -28.32
C TYR A 218 -15.80 -6.45 -28.90
N LEU A 219 -16.24 -5.34 -28.29
CA LEU A 219 -17.44 -4.62 -28.73
C LEU A 219 -17.22 -3.72 -29.95
N ILE A 220 -16.00 -3.22 -30.17
CA ILE A 220 -15.71 -2.21 -31.20
C ILE A 220 -15.16 -2.84 -32.48
N LEU A 221 -14.37 -3.93 -32.37
CA LEU A 221 -13.76 -4.55 -33.54
C LEU A 221 -14.78 -5.36 -34.36
N PRO A 222 -14.60 -5.44 -35.69
CA PRO A 222 -15.43 -6.30 -36.53
C PRO A 222 -15.07 -7.77 -36.37
N GLN A 223 -16.05 -8.66 -36.53
CA GLN A 223 -15.81 -10.10 -36.61
C GLN A 223 -14.95 -10.46 -37.82
N PRO A 224 -13.96 -11.39 -37.70
CA PRO A 224 -13.62 -12.21 -36.52
C PRO A 224 -12.51 -11.61 -35.63
N PHE A 225 -12.11 -10.36 -35.87
CA PHE A 225 -10.97 -9.74 -35.18
C PHE A 225 -11.29 -9.39 -33.72
N ASP A 226 -12.55 -9.13 -33.40
CA ASP A 226 -13.08 -8.93 -32.04
C ASP A 226 -12.62 -10.00 -31.05
N ILE A 227 -12.85 -11.26 -31.38
CA ILE A 227 -12.50 -12.41 -30.53
C ILE A 227 -10.97 -12.50 -30.44
N LEU A 228 -10.29 -12.55 -31.59
CA LEU A 228 -8.84 -12.79 -31.65
C LEU A 228 -8.05 -11.75 -30.83
N PHE A 229 -8.35 -10.46 -31.05
CA PHE A 229 -7.64 -9.39 -30.36
C PHE A 229 -7.96 -9.33 -28.87
N SER A 230 -9.21 -9.58 -28.47
CA SER A 230 -9.59 -9.52 -27.06
C SER A 230 -8.90 -10.64 -26.26
N PHE A 231 -8.87 -11.87 -26.78
CA PHE A 231 -8.12 -12.97 -26.17
C PHE A 231 -6.61 -12.74 -26.20
N LEU A 232 -6.07 -12.12 -27.24
CA LEU A 232 -4.66 -11.75 -27.31
C LEU A 232 -4.29 -10.74 -26.20
N ILE A 233 -5.10 -9.71 -25.98
CA ILE A 233 -4.89 -8.72 -24.91
C ILE A 233 -4.91 -9.42 -23.55
N ILE A 234 -5.93 -10.25 -23.28
CA ILE A 234 -6.05 -11.04 -22.04
C ILE A 234 -4.80 -11.90 -21.85
N GLY A 235 -4.36 -12.60 -22.90
CA GLY A 235 -3.17 -13.46 -22.86
C GLY A 235 -1.87 -12.70 -22.56
N ILE A 236 -1.68 -11.53 -23.19
CA ILE A 236 -0.54 -10.66 -22.94
C ILE A 236 -0.55 -10.15 -21.50
N MET A 237 -1.71 -9.67 -21.01
CA MET A 237 -1.84 -9.16 -19.65
C MET A 237 -1.61 -10.27 -18.61
N ALA A 238 -2.17 -11.46 -18.83
CA ALA A 238 -1.94 -12.63 -17.97
C ALA A 238 -0.45 -13.04 -17.95
N SER A 239 0.19 -13.13 -19.11
CA SER A 239 1.58 -13.60 -19.21
C SER A 239 2.58 -12.59 -18.60
N LEU A 240 2.48 -11.31 -18.96
CA LEU A 240 3.40 -10.28 -18.47
C LEU A 240 3.19 -9.98 -16.98
N PHE A 241 1.95 -9.77 -16.54
CA PHE A 241 1.69 -9.32 -15.17
C PHE A 241 1.52 -10.48 -14.18
N LEU A 242 0.84 -11.56 -14.55
CA LEU A 242 0.60 -12.67 -13.60
C LEU A 242 1.72 -13.68 -13.57
N VAL A 243 2.31 -14.02 -14.72
CA VAL A 243 3.35 -15.06 -14.75
C VAL A 243 4.72 -14.46 -14.48
N HIS A 244 5.11 -13.43 -15.23
CA HIS A 244 6.45 -12.87 -15.09
C HIS A 244 6.61 -12.05 -13.80
N TYR A 245 5.69 -11.12 -13.54
CA TYR A 245 5.85 -10.21 -12.42
C TYR A 245 5.63 -10.91 -11.06
N ARG A 246 4.56 -11.71 -10.92
CA ARG A 246 4.29 -12.46 -9.68
C ARG A 246 5.41 -13.44 -9.35
N SER A 247 5.96 -14.14 -10.35
CA SER A 247 7.11 -15.04 -10.16
C SER A 247 8.35 -14.30 -9.64
N ARG A 248 8.68 -13.15 -10.23
CA ARG A 248 9.85 -12.36 -9.85
C ARG A 248 9.73 -11.76 -8.44
N LYS A 249 8.53 -11.31 -8.05
CA LYS A 249 8.31 -10.64 -6.76
C LYS A 249 8.01 -11.60 -5.60
N MET A 250 7.28 -12.70 -5.85
CA MET A 250 7.03 -13.73 -4.82
C MET A 250 8.15 -14.75 -4.69
N ARG A 251 9.19 -14.70 -5.55
CA ARG A 251 10.27 -15.71 -5.64
C ARG A 251 9.74 -17.14 -5.85
N ILE A 252 8.54 -17.29 -6.43
CA ILE A 252 7.95 -18.57 -6.79
C ILE A 252 8.29 -18.87 -8.25
N HIS A 253 8.59 -20.13 -8.57
CA HIS A 253 8.84 -20.54 -9.95
C HIS A 253 7.64 -20.26 -10.86
N TRP A 254 7.89 -19.57 -11.98
CA TRP A 254 6.87 -19.12 -12.94
C TRP A 254 5.93 -20.23 -13.45
N LYS A 255 6.44 -21.46 -13.57
CA LYS A 255 5.64 -22.64 -14.01
C LYS A 255 4.51 -22.96 -13.05
N ILE A 256 4.73 -22.83 -11.74
CA ILE A 256 3.72 -23.11 -10.71
C ILE A 256 2.65 -22.02 -10.75
N THR A 257 3.07 -20.75 -10.86
CA THR A 257 2.14 -19.62 -10.95
C THR A 257 1.26 -19.71 -12.20
N LEU A 258 1.85 -20.08 -13.35
CA LEU A 258 1.11 -20.29 -14.60
C LEU A 258 0.08 -21.41 -14.47
N LEU A 259 0.45 -22.54 -13.84
CA LEU A 259 -0.47 -23.66 -13.63
C LEU A 259 -1.65 -23.27 -12.71
N GLN A 260 -1.39 -22.52 -11.65
CA GLN A 260 -2.43 -21.97 -10.77
C GLN A 260 -3.37 -21.02 -11.53
N THR A 261 -2.82 -20.10 -12.33
CA THR A 261 -3.62 -19.16 -13.12
C THR A 261 -4.50 -19.89 -14.14
N ILE A 262 -3.96 -20.90 -14.83
CA ILE A 262 -4.73 -21.74 -15.76
C ILE A 262 -5.84 -22.50 -15.01
N ALA A 263 -5.57 -23.08 -13.85
CA ALA A 263 -6.57 -23.80 -13.07
C ALA A 263 -7.74 -22.89 -12.63
N ILE A 264 -7.44 -21.66 -12.18
CA ILE A 264 -8.46 -20.66 -11.83
C ILE A 264 -9.30 -20.29 -13.06
N ILE A 265 -8.65 -20.05 -14.19
CA ILE A 265 -9.33 -19.71 -15.46
C ILE A 265 -10.26 -20.85 -15.89
N ILE A 266 -9.77 -22.09 -15.91
CA ILE A 266 -10.57 -23.27 -16.28
C ILE A 266 -11.77 -23.40 -15.33
N GLY A 267 -11.55 -23.31 -14.02
CA GLY A 267 -12.63 -23.40 -13.03
C GLY A 267 -13.69 -22.31 -13.22
N ALA A 268 -13.27 -21.06 -13.42
CA ALA A 268 -14.18 -19.94 -13.64
C ALA A 268 -14.98 -20.11 -14.95
N VAL A 269 -14.31 -20.45 -16.06
CA VAL A 269 -14.96 -20.67 -17.35
C VAL A 269 -15.93 -21.86 -17.29
N SER A 270 -15.55 -22.97 -16.66
CA SER A 270 -16.43 -24.13 -16.48
C SER A 270 -17.65 -23.81 -15.62
N ALA A 271 -17.50 -23.04 -14.54
CA ALA A 271 -18.62 -22.62 -13.71
C ALA A 271 -19.57 -21.68 -14.48
N SER A 272 -19.02 -20.71 -15.21
CA SER A 272 -19.83 -19.82 -16.07
C SER A 272 -20.55 -20.57 -17.18
N LEU A 273 -19.91 -21.57 -17.78
CA LEU A 273 -20.51 -22.47 -18.76
C LEU A 273 -21.70 -23.23 -18.17
N LEU A 274 -21.52 -23.88 -17.01
CA LEU A 274 -22.58 -24.64 -16.35
C LEU A 274 -23.78 -23.78 -15.95
N LEU A 275 -23.55 -22.53 -15.55
CA LEU A 275 -24.61 -21.58 -15.24
C LEU A 275 -25.32 -21.08 -16.51
N GLY A 276 -24.57 -20.85 -17.60
CA GLY A 276 -25.11 -20.35 -18.87
C GLY A 276 -25.91 -21.37 -19.65
N THR A 277 -25.63 -22.68 -19.52
CA THR A 277 -26.37 -23.75 -20.23
C THR A 277 -27.64 -24.23 -19.51
N ASN A 278 -27.81 -23.87 -18.24
CA ASN A 278 -28.97 -24.26 -17.42
C ASN A 278 -30.05 -23.15 -17.32
N ILE A 279 -29.90 -22.08 -18.10
CA ILE A 279 -30.87 -20.99 -18.31
C ILE A 279 -31.36 -21.07 -19.75
#